data_AF-A0AAW0L9V6-F1
#
_entry.id   AF-A0AAW0L9V6-F1
#
_cell.length_a   1.000
_cell.length_b   1.000
_cell.length_c   1.000
_cell.angle_alpha   90.00
_cell.angle_beta   90.00
_cell.angle_gamma   90.00
#
_symmetry.space_group_name_H-M   'P 1'
#
loop_
_entity.id
_entity.type
_entity.pdbx_description
1 polymer ?
#
loop_
_entity_poly.entity_id
_entity_poly.type
_entity_poly.pdbx_seq_one_letter_code
_entity_poly.pdbx_strand_id
1 'polypeptide(L)'
;MGSTNVPLQPPTYGNLITVLSIDGGGIRGVIPGTILSFLESELQKLDGEDARIADYFDVISGTSTGGLVTAMLAAPDENNRPVFAAKDIKDFYLNHCPHIFPQNSCPVLPHLSKIIKALAGPKYDGKYLHNLVKEKLGHTKLEKTLTNVVIPTFDIKRLQPTIFSSYE
;
A
#
# COMPACT_ATOMS: atom_id res chain seq x y z
N MET A 1 -0.48 -28.26 4.58
CA MET A 1 0.05 -27.00 5.14
C MET A 1 -0.44 -26.96 6.58
N GLY A 2 0.48 -26.97 7.55
CA GLY A 2 0.09 -26.97 8.96
C GLY A 2 -0.59 -25.66 9.31
N SER A 3 -1.76 -25.73 9.94
CA SER A 3 -2.42 -24.57 10.53
C SER A 3 -1.51 -24.04 11.63
N THR A 4 -0.81 -22.94 11.37
CA THR A 4 -0.20 -22.14 12.41
C THR A 4 -1.34 -21.51 13.20
N ASN A 5 -1.69 -22.10 14.34
CA ASN A 5 -2.58 -21.49 15.32
C ASN A 5 -1.85 -20.32 15.97
N VAL A 6 -1.63 -19.25 15.20
CA VAL A 6 -1.27 -17.96 15.78
C VAL A 6 -2.57 -17.42 16.37
N PRO A 7 -2.63 -17.16 17.69
CA PRO A 7 -3.81 -16.55 18.29
C PRO A 7 -4.13 -15.26 17.53
N LEU A 8 -5.34 -15.18 16.97
CA LEU A 8 -5.81 -13.92 16.40
C LEU A 8 -5.70 -12.86 17.49
N GLN A 9 -5.07 -11.73 17.16
CA GLN A 9 -5.02 -10.61 18.10
C GLN A 9 -6.46 -10.26 18.49
N PRO A 10 -6.76 -10.09 19.78
CA PRO A 10 -8.07 -9.66 20.20
C PRO A 10 -8.38 -8.30 19.56
N PRO A 11 -9.66 -8.00 19.27
CA PRO A 11 -10.03 -6.69 18.74
C PRO A 11 -9.45 -5.56 19.59
N THR A 12 -8.93 -4.54 18.92
CA THR A 12 -8.33 -3.37 19.58
C THR A 12 -9.38 -2.64 20.41
N TYR A 13 -10.63 -2.63 19.95
CA TYR A 13 -11.77 -2.03 20.66
C TYR A 13 -13.03 -2.91 20.64
N GLY A 14 -13.50 -3.28 21.83
CA GLY A 14 -14.76 -4.01 22.01
C GLY A 14 -14.71 -5.47 21.52
N ASN A 15 -15.83 -5.97 21.00
CA ASN A 15 -16.01 -7.38 20.62
C ASN A 15 -16.08 -7.58 19.09
N LEU A 16 -15.77 -6.55 18.28
CA LEU A 16 -15.89 -6.58 16.82
C LEU A 16 -14.52 -6.40 16.18
N ILE A 17 -14.22 -7.22 15.16
CA ILE A 17 -13.01 -7.07 14.36
C ILE A 17 -13.27 -6.06 13.23
N THR A 18 -12.42 -5.04 13.10
CA THR A 18 -12.50 -4.04 12.04
C THR A 18 -11.48 -4.32 10.93
N VAL A 19 -11.96 -4.38 9.68
CA VAL A 19 -11.12 -4.69 8.52
C VAL A 19 -11.24 -3.60 7.46
N LEU A 20 -10.11 -3.05 7.04
CA LEU A 20 -10.00 -2.17 5.88
C LEU A 20 -9.41 -2.95 4.70
N SER A 21 -10.06 -2.93 3.54
CA SER A 21 -9.55 -3.54 2.30
C SER A 21 -9.44 -2.51 1.20
N ILE A 22 -8.26 -2.44 0.57
CA ILE A 22 -7.93 -1.45 -0.47
C ILE A 22 -7.60 -2.14 -1.79
N ASP A 23 -8.41 -1.89 -2.79
CA ASP A 23 -8.22 -2.46 -4.12
C ASP A 23 -6.99 -1.91 -4.86
N GLY A 24 -6.48 -2.71 -5.80
CA GLY A 24 -5.46 -2.27 -6.74
C GLY A 24 -6.02 -1.34 -7.82
N GLY A 25 -5.13 -0.59 -8.49
CA GLY A 25 -5.60 0.31 -9.54
C GLY A 25 -4.53 1.16 -10.25
N GLY A 26 -3.24 0.91 -10.03
CA GLY A 26 -2.17 1.76 -10.54
C GLY A 26 -2.32 3.19 -10.01
N ILE A 27 -2.31 4.16 -10.92
CA ILE A 27 -2.53 5.59 -10.61
C ILE A 27 -3.88 5.88 -9.93
N ARG A 28 -4.89 5.01 -10.09
CA ARG A 28 -6.20 5.19 -9.46
C ARG A 28 -6.17 5.06 -7.94
N GLY A 29 -5.02 4.72 -7.33
CA GLY A 29 -4.82 4.78 -5.88
C GLY A 29 -5.14 6.13 -5.24
N VAL A 30 -5.14 7.20 -6.03
CA VAL A 30 -5.62 8.53 -5.58
C VAL A 30 -7.08 8.52 -5.14
N ILE A 31 -7.92 7.63 -5.69
CA ILE A 31 -9.33 7.51 -5.33
C ILE A 31 -9.47 6.98 -3.89
N PRO A 32 -9.00 5.76 -3.54
CA PRO A 32 -9.06 5.31 -2.15
C PRO A 32 -8.23 6.21 -1.22
N GLY A 33 -7.10 6.78 -1.68
CA GLY A 33 -6.34 7.76 -0.89
C GLY A 33 -7.16 8.98 -0.49
N THR A 34 -8.03 9.48 -1.39
CA THR A 34 -8.92 10.61 -1.08
C THR A 34 -10.01 10.22 -0.08
N ILE A 35 -10.58 9.02 -0.22
CA ILE A 35 -11.60 8.51 0.71
C ILE A 35 -10.99 8.31 2.11
N LEU A 36 -9.80 7.72 2.20
CA LEU A 36 -9.09 7.51 3.45
C LEU A 36 -8.69 8.83 4.11
N SER A 37 -8.25 9.81 3.31
CA SER A 37 -7.96 11.16 3.80
C SER A 37 -9.18 11.80 4.46
N PHE A 38 -10.37 11.68 3.84
CA PHE A 38 -11.61 12.16 4.43
C PHE A 38 -11.98 11.39 5.71
N LEU A 39 -11.94 10.05 5.66
CA LEU A 39 -12.25 9.19 6.81
C LEU A 39 -11.37 9.52 8.01
N GLU A 40 -10.04 9.59 7.82
CA GLU A 40 -9.11 9.93 8.90
C GLU A 40 -9.37 11.33 9.46
N SER A 41 -9.77 12.29 8.61
CA SER A 41 -10.13 13.63 9.07
C SER A 41 -11.40 13.65 9.94
N GLU A 42 -12.38 12.78 9.65
CA GLU A 42 -13.58 12.65 10.49
C GLU A 42 -13.24 11.98 11.84
N LEU A 43 -12.37 10.97 11.83
CA LEU A 43 -11.87 10.35 13.06
C LEU A 43 -11.08 11.34 13.92
N GLN A 44 -10.25 12.18 13.30
CA GLN A 44 -9.49 13.22 14.00
C GLN A 44 -10.38 14.30 14.64
N LYS A 45 -11.53 14.62 14.04
CA LYS A 45 -12.52 15.53 14.65
C LYS A 45 -13.16 14.94 15.90
N LEU A 46 -13.28 13.62 15.97
CA LEU A 46 -13.91 12.92 17.10
C LEU A 46 -12.91 12.67 18.22
N ASP A 47 -11.70 12.19 17.90
CA ASP A 47 -10.78 11.62 18.88
C ASP A 47 -9.43 12.36 18.99
N GLY A 48 -9.23 13.41 18.17
CA GLY A 48 -8.05 14.28 18.21
C GLY A 48 -7.12 14.16 17.00
N GLU A 49 -6.26 15.16 16.82
CA GLU A 49 -5.41 15.31 15.61
C GLU A 49 -4.40 14.17 15.39
N ASP A 50 -4.07 13.43 16.44
CA ASP A 50 -3.15 12.30 16.39
C ASP A 50 -3.79 11.00 15.93
N ALA A 51 -5.12 10.94 15.80
CA ALA A 51 -5.85 9.77 15.31
C ALA A 51 -5.40 9.41 13.87
N ARG A 52 -5.18 8.12 13.63
CA ARG A 52 -4.76 7.56 12.34
C ARG A 52 -5.58 6.32 11.99
N ILE A 53 -5.69 6.00 10.70
CA ILE A 53 -6.39 4.79 10.23
C ILE A 53 -5.94 3.52 10.97
N ALA A 54 -4.64 3.37 11.25
CA ALA A 54 -4.10 2.20 11.93
C ALA A 54 -4.59 2.01 13.38
N ASP A 55 -5.13 3.05 14.02
CA ASP A 55 -5.66 2.97 15.39
C ASP A 55 -7.03 2.29 15.44
N TYR A 56 -7.78 2.32 14.33
CA TYR A 56 -9.19 1.90 14.29
C TYR A 56 -9.41 0.58 13.58
N PHE A 57 -8.44 0.13 12.78
CA PHE A 57 -8.53 -1.10 11.99
C PHE A 57 -7.59 -2.16 12.52
N ASP A 58 -8.15 -3.29 12.99
CA ASP A 58 -7.39 -4.47 13.44
C ASP A 58 -6.64 -5.16 12.30
N VAL A 59 -7.15 -4.98 11.06
CA VAL A 59 -6.53 -5.50 9.84
C VAL A 59 -6.63 -4.48 8.71
N ILE A 60 -5.51 -4.23 8.03
CA ILE A 60 -5.48 -3.49 6.76
C ILE A 60 -4.98 -4.42 5.65
N SER A 61 -5.80 -4.62 4.63
CA SER A 61 -5.51 -5.45 3.47
C SER A 61 -5.41 -4.60 2.22
N GLY A 62 -4.53 -4.97 1.30
CA GLY A 62 -4.50 -4.29 0.02
C GLY A 62 -3.69 -4.99 -1.06
N THR A 63 -4.19 -4.90 -2.30
CA THR A 63 -3.55 -5.51 -3.48
C THR A 63 -2.89 -4.45 -4.35
N SER A 64 -1.68 -4.71 -4.84
CA SER A 64 -0.95 -3.80 -5.73
C SER A 64 -0.82 -2.40 -5.10
N THR A 65 -1.30 -1.35 -5.76
CA THR A 65 -1.43 0.01 -5.23
C THR A 65 -2.05 0.04 -3.83
N GLY A 66 -3.11 -0.73 -3.57
CA GLY A 66 -3.71 -0.82 -2.24
C GLY A 66 -2.79 -1.47 -1.21
N GLY A 67 -1.93 -2.39 -1.63
CA GLY A 67 -0.89 -3.00 -0.78
C GLY A 67 0.22 -2.01 -0.43
N LEU A 68 0.58 -1.13 -1.36
CA LEU A 68 1.47 0.00 -1.08
C LEU A 68 0.86 0.95 -0.04
N VAL A 69 -0.40 1.34 -0.21
CA VAL A 69 -1.11 2.19 0.76
C VAL A 69 -1.20 1.50 2.13
N THR A 70 -1.49 0.20 2.15
CA THR A 70 -1.50 -0.62 3.37
C THR A 70 -0.17 -0.53 4.10
N ALA A 71 0.95 -0.72 3.39
CA ALA A 71 2.27 -0.64 3.99
C ALA A 71 2.60 0.78 4.51
N MET A 72 2.21 1.82 3.78
CA MET A 72 2.42 3.22 4.19
C MET A 72 1.64 3.58 5.46
N LEU A 73 0.39 3.12 5.60
CA LEU A 73 -0.46 3.41 6.76
C LEU A 73 -0.12 2.55 7.99
N ALA A 74 0.55 1.41 7.81
CA ALA A 74 0.83 0.47 8.90
C ALA A 74 2.30 0.48 9.36
N ALA A 75 3.23 1.03 8.58
CA ALA A 75 4.64 1.10 8.98
C ALA A 75 4.84 2.12 10.12
N PRO A 76 5.57 1.78 11.19
CA PRO A 76 5.87 2.69 12.29
C PRO A 76 7.01 3.65 11.95
N ASP A 77 6.91 4.87 12.48
CA ASP A 77 8.00 5.83 12.60
C ASP A 77 8.78 5.63 13.92
N GLU A 78 9.69 6.55 14.24
CA GLU A 78 10.51 6.53 15.47
C GLU A 78 9.69 6.64 16.76
N ASN A 79 8.46 7.17 16.69
CA ASN A 79 7.55 7.34 17.81
C ASN A 79 6.49 6.22 17.87
N ASN A 80 6.65 5.15 17.07
CA ASN A 80 5.68 4.07 16.95
C ASN A 80 4.29 4.55 16.51
N ARG A 81 4.25 5.54 15.60
CA ARG A 81 3.05 6.03 14.90
C ARG A 81 3.18 5.78 13.39
N PRO A 82 2.07 5.75 12.63
CA PRO A 82 2.14 5.57 11.19
C PRO A 82 3.04 6.61 10.52
N VAL A 83 3.99 6.15 9.69
CA VAL A 83 4.88 7.04 8.90
C VAL A 83 4.08 8.00 8.02
N PHE A 84 2.91 7.58 7.55
CA PHE A 84 2.02 8.36 6.72
C PHE A 84 0.66 8.56 7.38
N ALA A 85 0.17 9.81 7.36
CA ALA A 85 -1.24 10.10 7.54
C ALA A 85 -2.00 9.78 6.24
N ALA A 86 -3.31 9.52 6.33
CA ALA A 86 -4.10 9.17 5.14
C ALA A 86 -4.12 10.29 4.08
N LYS A 87 -4.01 11.56 4.50
CA LYS A 87 -3.90 12.72 3.60
C LYS A 87 -2.63 12.67 2.72
N ASP A 88 -1.54 12.11 3.24
CA ASP A 88 -0.25 12.07 2.55
C ASP A 88 -0.27 11.08 1.38
N ILE A 89 -1.20 10.11 1.37
CA ILE A 89 -1.36 9.13 0.30
C ILE A 89 -1.77 9.80 -1.01
N LYS A 90 -2.66 10.79 -0.96
CA LYS A 90 -3.08 11.56 -2.14
C LYS A 90 -1.88 12.31 -2.72
N ASP A 91 -1.14 13.00 -1.87
CA ASP A 91 0.01 13.81 -2.28
C ASP A 91 1.14 12.94 -2.81
N PHE A 92 1.35 11.77 -2.21
CA PHE A 92 2.26 10.75 -2.73
C PHE A 92 1.95 10.40 -4.18
N TYR A 93 0.68 10.09 -4.51
CA TYR A 93 0.31 9.77 -5.89
C TYR A 93 0.47 10.97 -6.83
N LEU A 94 0.04 12.16 -6.44
CA LEU A 94 0.15 13.36 -7.28
C LEU A 94 1.61 13.68 -7.62
N ASN A 95 2.51 13.55 -6.65
CA ASN A 95 3.92 13.90 -6.81
C ASN A 95 4.73 12.80 -7.51
N HIS A 96 4.45 11.52 -7.24
CA HIS A 96 5.29 10.42 -7.71
C HIS A 96 4.76 9.70 -8.94
N CYS A 97 3.46 9.76 -9.26
CA CYS A 97 2.90 9.07 -10.42
C CYS A 97 3.56 9.41 -11.77
N PRO A 98 3.93 10.67 -12.07
CA PRO A 98 4.62 10.99 -13.32
C PRO A 98 5.97 10.28 -13.47
N HIS A 99 6.64 9.97 -12.35
CA HIS A 99 7.92 9.29 -12.32
C HIS A 99 7.79 7.75 -12.23
N ILE A 100 6.73 7.26 -11.59
CA ILE A 100 6.38 5.84 -11.55
C ILE A 100 5.86 5.36 -12.93
N PHE A 101 5.07 6.21 -13.60
CA PHE A 101 4.42 5.93 -14.88
C PHE A 101 4.76 6.98 -15.94
N PRO A 102 6.04 7.15 -16.31
CA PRO A 102 6.47 8.18 -17.25
C PRO A 102 5.76 8.02 -18.59
N GLN A 103 5.12 9.09 -19.04
CA GLN A 103 4.53 9.17 -20.37
C GLN A 103 5.60 9.72 -21.32
N ASN A 104 6.07 8.88 -22.25
CA ASN A 104 6.99 9.35 -23.29
C ASN A 104 6.20 10.17 -24.33
N SER A 105 6.22 11.48 -24.21
CA SER A 105 5.69 12.40 -25.21
C SER A 105 6.67 12.57 -26.37
N CYS A 106 6.91 11.51 -27.16
CA CYS A 106 7.70 11.64 -28.39
C CYS A 106 6.75 11.77 -29.60
N PRO A 107 6.67 12.95 -30.25
CA PRO A 107 5.72 13.22 -31.33
C PRO A 107 6.12 12.60 -32.69
N VAL A 108 7.27 11.94 -32.77
CA VAL A 108 7.81 11.36 -34.00
C VAL A 108 7.65 9.83 -33.99
N LEU A 109 6.67 9.34 -34.77
CA LEU A 109 6.37 7.93 -35.07
C LEU A 109 5.68 7.07 -33.97
N PRO A 110 4.37 7.25 -33.73
CA PRO A 110 3.60 6.49 -32.72
C PRO A 110 3.40 5.00 -33.05
N HIS A 111 3.57 4.58 -34.32
CA HIS A 111 3.20 3.21 -34.73
C HIS A 111 4.33 2.18 -34.60
N LEU A 112 5.59 2.59 -34.83
CA LEU A 112 6.76 1.70 -34.77
C LEU A 112 7.22 1.44 -33.32
N SER A 113 7.04 2.44 -32.45
CA SER A 113 7.40 2.36 -31.03
C SER A 113 6.53 1.38 -30.22
N LYS A 114 5.27 1.16 -30.62
CA LYS A 114 4.35 0.21 -29.96
C LYS A 114 4.77 -1.25 -30.14
N ILE A 115 5.21 -1.64 -31.34
CA ILE A 115 5.58 -3.03 -31.65
C ILE A 115 6.90 -3.39 -30.96
N ILE A 116 7.89 -2.49 -30.99
CA ILE A 116 9.17 -2.70 -30.32
C ILE A 116 8.98 -2.76 -28.79
N LYS A 117 8.11 -1.92 -28.22
CA LYS A 117 7.76 -1.98 -26.79
C LYS A 117 7.02 -3.25 -26.37
N ALA A 118 6.25 -3.88 -27.27
CA ALA A 118 5.55 -5.13 -26.97
C ALA A 118 6.51 -6.34 -26.92
N LEU A 119 7.64 -6.26 -27.61
CA LEU A 119 8.68 -7.30 -27.63
C LEU A 119 9.77 -7.06 -26.58
N ALA A 120 9.85 -5.86 -25.99
CA ALA A 120 10.91 -5.44 -25.08
C ALA A 120 10.39 -5.25 -23.65
N GLY A 121 10.23 -6.35 -22.90
CA GLY A 121 10.06 -6.34 -21.44
C GLY A 121 8.84 -5.58 -20.91
N PRO A 122 8.80 -5.26 -19.59
CA PRO A 122 7.69 -4.52 -19.00
C PRO A 122 7.67 -3.07 -19.47
N LYS A 123 6.48 -2.46 -19.52
CA LYS A 123 6.29 -1.05 -19.91
C LYS A 123 7.09 -0.05 -19.07
N TYR A 124 7.36 -0.41 -17.82
CA TYR A 124 8.13 0.38 -16.85
C TYR A 124 9.14 -0.53 -16.15
N ASP A 125 10.35 -0.04 -15.86
CA ASP A 125 11.43 -0.84 -15.26
C ASP A 125 11.29 -1.05 -13.74
N GLY A 126 10.39 -0.31 -13.10
CA GLY A 126 10.10 -0.39 -11.66
C GLY A 126 11.18 0.19 -10.74
N LYS A 127 12.30 0.70 -11.26
CA LYS A 127 13.44 1.15 -10.43
C LYS A 127 13.08 2.34 -9.55
N TYR A 128 12.39 3.33 -10.12
CA TYR A 128 11.96 4.51 -9.38
C TYR A 128 11.03 4.13 -8.21
N LEU A 129 10.01 3.30 -8.49
CA LEU A 129 9.07 2.86 -7.45
C LEU A 129 9.78 2.07 -6.35
N HIS A 130 10.67 1.14 -6.72
CA HIS A 130 11.43 0.36 -5.74
C HIS A 130 12.27 1.25 -4.81
N ASN A 131 13.00 2.21 -5.37
CA ASN A 131 13.82 3.12 -4.60
C ASN A 131 12.97 4.03 -3.70
N LEU A 132 11.85 4.54 -4.21
CA LEU A 132 10.93 5.37 -3.45
C LEU A 132 10.33 4.62 -2.26
N VAL A 133 9.88 3.38 -2.44
CA VAL A 133 9.35 2.56 -1.34
C VAL A 133 10.44 2.27 -0.31
N LYS A 134 11.67 1.96 -0.76
CA LYS A 134 12.81 1.75 0.14
C LYS A 134 13.18 3.01 0.93
N GLU A 135 13.11 4.18 0.31
CA GLU A 135 13.33 5.47 0.99
C GLU A 135 12.25 5.72 2.05
N LYS A 136 10.98 5.51 1.70
CA LYS A 136 9.84 5.82 2.59
C LYS A 136 9.62 4.84 3.73
N LEU A 137 9.85 3.54 3.50
CA LEU A 137 9.58 2.49 4.47
C LEU A 137 10.86 1.93 5.13
N GLY A 138 12.04 2.35 4.63
CA GLY A 138 13.33 1.95 5.17
C GLY A 138 13.54 0.43 5.18
N HIS A 139 13.88 -0.10 6.35
CA HIS A 139 14.11 -1.52 6.61
C HIS A 139 13.02 -2.17 7.45
N THR A 140 11.85 -1.54 7.54
CA THR A 140 10.71 -2.02 8.31
C THR A 140 10.27 -3.41 7.82
N LYS A 141 10.16 -4.35 8.75
CA LYS A 141 9.65 -5.71 8.51
C LYS A 141 8.17 -5.79 8.84
N LEU A 142 7.47 -6.77 8.26
CA LEU A 142 6.03 -7.00 8.50
C LEU A 142 5.68 -7.20 9.98
N GLU A 143 6.55 -7.86 10.75
CA GLU A 143 6.38 -8.05 12.20
C GLU A 143 6.37 -6.74 13.00
N LYS A 144 6.79 -5.63 12.39
CA LYS A 144 6.84 -4.29 13.00
C LYS A 144 5.66 -3.42 12.62
N THR A 145 4.73 -3.89 11.78
CA THR A 145 3.56 -3.08 11.43
C THR A 145 2.69 -2.83 12.66
N LEU A 146 2.09 -1.64 12.72
CA LEU A 146 1.29 -1.17 13.86
C LEU A 146 -0.05 -1.89 14.00
N THR A 147 -0.54 -2.45 12.90
CA THR A 147 -1.73 -3.30 12.83
C THR A 147 -1.42 -4.49 11.91
N ASN A 148 -2.30 -5.50 11.91
CA ASN A 148 -2.12 -6.66 11.06
C ASN A 148 -2.30 -6.26 9.60
N VAL A 149 -1.35 -6.65 8.74
CA VAL A 149 -1.48 -6.43 7.30
C VAL A 149 -1.72 -7.72 6.53
N VAL A 150 -2.38 -7.59 5.38
CA VAL A 150 -2.56 -8.68 4.41
C VAL A 150 -2.28 -8.14 3.01
N ILE A 151 -1.14 -8.51 2.43
CA ILE A 151 -0.69 -8.04 1.12
C ILE A 151 -0.47 -9.25 0.19
N PRO A 152 -1.45 -9.59 -0.66
CA PRO A 152 -1.34 -10.73 -1.56
C PRO A 152 -0.40 -10.44 -2.74
N THR A 153 0.35 -11.47 -3.12
CA THR A 153 1.21 -11.52 -4.32
C THR A 153 1.09 -12.89 -4.98
N PHE A 154 1.76 -13.08 -6.12
CA PHE A 154 1.81 -14.38 -6.81
C PHE A 154 3.25 -14.77 -7.09
N ASP A 155 3.67 -15.95 -6.62
CA ASP A 155 5.00 -16.49 -6.90
C ASP A 155 4.97 -17.25 -8.23
N ILE A 156 5.57 -16.66 -9.27
CA ILE A 156 5.64 -17.25 -10.61
C ILE A 156 6.53 -18.50 -10.70
N LYS A 157 7.48 -18.70 -9.77
CA LYS A 157 8.33 -19.89 -9.75
C LYS A 157 7.56 -21.09 -9.18
N ARG A 158 6.74 -20.83 -8.17
CA ARG A 158 5.93 -21.87 -7.49
C ARG A 158 4.51 -21.99 -8.05
N LEU A 159 4.10 -21.06 -8.91
CA LEU A 159 2.75 -20.98 -9.50
C LEU A 159 1.63 -20.99 -8.45
N GLN A 160 1.83 -20.26 -7.35
CA GLN A 160 0.86 -20.19 -6.26
C GLN A 160 0.73 -18.76 -5.72
N PRO A 161 -0.42 -18.42 -5.10
CA PRO A 161 -0.54 -17.22 -4.29
C PRO A 161 0.46 -17.25 -3.13
N THR A 162 1.07 -16.11 -2.85
CA THR A 162 1.90 -15.88 -1.66
C THR A 162 1.36 -14.65 -0.96
N ILE A 163 0.95 -14.80 0.29
CA ILE A 163 0.39 -13.72 1.09
C ILE A 163 1.46 -13.25 2.07
N PHE A 164 1.76 -11.96 2.06
CA PHE A 164 2.56 -11.35 3.10
C PHE A 164 1.62 -10.85 4.18
N SER A 165 1.70 -11.44 5.38
CA SER A 165 0.86 -11.07 6.50
C SER A 165 1.63 -10.99 7.80
N SER A 166 1.16 -10.16 8.74
CA SER A 166 1.71 -10.08 10.10
C SER A 166 1.28 -11.26 11.00
N TYR A 167 0.37 -12.13 10.51
CA TYR A 167 -0.08 -13.33 11.21
C TYR A 167 0.84 -14.56 11.03
N GLU A 168 1.84 -14.49 10.15
CA GLU A 168 2.75 -15.61 9.82
C GLU A 168 4.21 -15.37 10.22
#